data_AF-A0A0H5RBU4-F1
#
_entry.id   AF-A0A0H5RBU4-F1
#
_cell.length_a   1.000
_cell.length_b   1.000
_cell.length_c   1.000
_cell.angle_alpha   90.00
_cell.angle_beta   90.00
_cell.angle_gamma   90.00
#
_symmetry.space_group_name_H-M   'P 1'
#
loop_
_entity.id
_entity.type
_entity.pdbx_description
1 polymer ?
#
loop_
_entity_poly.entity_id
_entity_poly.type
_entity_poly.pdbx_seq_one_letter_code
_entity_poly.pdbx_strand_id
1 'polypeptide(L)'
;LSSGQFHSDVAAWPVSPTLLTCQRPSLPEGLYTVYVSNDAVEFSVQQNISFTTIADINLLDVKPIHGPMSGGTTLSVSGSGFINSSSLLCAFLNSNAAPFYSETTFLSTSLLTCTTPAVFEQSSSFYNVSLSIILSGSNIFPTRFIFHYDRQPVIATILPNLFYRNIAGRQMVITGGQFLSKV
;
A
#
# COMPACT_ATOMS: atom_id res chain seq x y z
N LEU A 1 29.16 27.00 -16.90
CA LEU A 1 29.03 26.05 -15.76
C LEU A 1 30.19 25.07 -15.84
N SER A 2 30.98 24.97 -14.77
CA SER A 2 32.26 24.25 -14.72
C SER A 2 32.08 22.72 -14.79
N SER A 3 32.97 22.10 -15.55
CA SER A 3 33.14 20.65 -15.75
C SER A 3 32.98 19.82 -14.48
N GLY A 4 31.94 18.97 -14.42
CA GLY A 4 31.85 17.90 -13.42
C GLY A 4 30.46 17.59 -12.86
N GLN A 5 29.43 18.39 -13.16
CA GLN A 5 28.06 18.08 -12.75
C GLN A 5 27.34 17.29 -13.84
N PHE A 6 26.89 16.08 -13.51
CA PHE A 6 25.97 15.32 -14.37
C PHE A 6 24.61 16.01 -14.34
N HIS A 7 24.19 16.56 -15.48
CA HIS A 7 22.87 17.14 -15.68
C HIS A 7 22.08 16.32 -16.72
N SER A 8 20.76 16.41 -16.67
CA SER A 8 19.87 15.78 -17.65
C SER A 8 18.91 16.84 -18.15
N ASP A 9 19.04 17.15 -19.44
CA ASP A 9 18.25 18.21 -20.07
C ASP A 9 16.98 17.60 -20.67
N VAL A 10 15.84 18.26 -20.45
CA VAL A 10 14.52 17.79 -20.90
C VAL A 10 13.76 18.95 -21.53
N ALA A 11 13.12 18.68 -22.66
CA ALA A 11 12.23 19.64 -23.30
C ALA A 11 10.99 19.90 -22.42
N ALA A 12 10.67 21.17 -22.19
CA ALA A 12 9.46 21.60 -21.51
C ALA A 12 8.47 22.21 -22.52
N TRP A 13 7.18 22.00 -22.29
CA TRP A 13 6.08 22.55 -23.06
C TRP A 13 5.38 23.65 -22.26
N PRO A 14 5.41 24.91 -22.71
CA PRO A 14 4.72 25.99 -22.02
C PRO A 14 3.21 25.85 -22.20
N VAL A 15 2.48 25.84 -21.09
CA VAL A 15 1.00 25.88 -21.04
C VAL A 15 0.50 27.31 -20.91
N SER A 16 1.22 28.14 -20.14
CA SER A 16 0.97 29.57 -19.98
C SER A 16 2.29 30.30 -19.66
N PRO A 17 2.31 31.64 -19.56
CA PRO A 17 3.49 32.38 -19.11
C PRO A 17 4.00 32.00 -17.71
N THR A 18 3.21 31.27 -16.91
CA THR A 18 3.53 30.87 -15.53
C THR A 18 3.48 29.35 -15.31
N LEU A 19 3.21 28.57 -16.35
CA LEU A 19 3.05 27.12 -16.25
C LEU A 19 3.75 26.42 -17.41
N LEU A 20 4.69 25.55 -17.06
CA LEU A 20 5.37 24.65 -17.98
C LEU A 20 5.13 23.21 -17.55
N THR A 21 5.02 22.30 -18.52
CA THR A 21 4.98 20.86 -18.27
C THR A 21 6.20 20.22 -18.89
N CYS A 22 6.77 19.20 -18.27
CA CYS A 22 7.87 18.43 -18.83
C CYS A 22 7.74 16.97 -18.41
N GLN A 23 8.31 16.08 -19.21
CA GLN A 23 8.37 14.67 -18.85
C GLN A 23 9.68 14.41 -18.14
N ARG A 24 9.60 14.19 -16.83
CA ARG A 24 10.75 13.88 -16.00
C ARG A 24 11.57 12.72 -16.59
N PRO A 25 12.91 12.82 -16.66
CA PRO A 25 13.76 11.74 -17.15
C PRO A 25 13.90 10.62 -16.10
N SER A 26 14.39 9.46 -16.52
CA SER A 26 14.82 8.42 -15.58
C SER A 26 16.10 8.86 -14.89
N LEU A 27 16.05 9.03 -13.57
CA LEU A 27 17.16 9.52 -12.76
C LEU A 27 17.49 8.48 -11.68
N PRO A 28 18.79 8.20 -11.44
CA PRO A 28 19.24 7.46 -10.26
C PRO A 28 18.79 8.13 -8.96
N GLU A 29 18.90 7.40 -7.85
CA GLU A 29 18.64 7.93 -6.52
C GLU A 29 19.56 9.11 -6.17
N GLY A 30 19.00 10.14 -5.55
CA GLY A 30 19.72 11.37 -5.24
C GLY A 30 18.85 12.62 -5.17
N LEU A 31 19.48 13.70 -4.72
CA LEU A 31 18.90 15.04 -4.66
C LEU A 31 19.24 15.79 -5.96
N TYR A 32 18.20 16.31 -6.63
CA TYR A 32 18.34 17.03 -7.89
C TYR A 32 17.78 18.44 -7.74
N THR A 33 18.52 19.42 -8.24
CA THR A 33 18.07 20.81 -8.36
C THR A 33 17.54 21.06 -9.76
N VAL A 34 16.44 21.81 -9.87
CA VAL A 34 15.80 22.12 -11.15
C VAL A 34 16.24 23.50 -11.62
N TYR A 35 16.63 23.59 -12.89
CA TYR A 35 16.91 24.84 -13.57
C TYR A 35 16.06 24.92 -14.84
N VAL A 36 15.58 26.12 -15.16
CA VAL A 36 14.82 26.38 -16.37
C VAL A 36 15.56 27.43 -17.20
N SER A 37 15.62 27.21 -18.50
CA SER A 37 16.18 28.17 -19.46
C SER A 37 15.23 28.32 -20.65
N ASN A 38 15.10 29.55 -21.14
CA ASN A 38 14.31 29.85 -22.33
C ASN A 38 15.12 29.75 -23.63
N ASP A 39 16.45 29.81 -23.53
CA ASP A 39 17.39 29.87 -24.67
C ASP A 39 18.51 28.82 -24.60
N ALA A 40 18.50 27.96 -23.57
CA ALA A 40 19.55 26.99 -23.23
C ALA A 40 20.93 27.62 -22.93
N VAL A 41 20.99 28.93 -22.71
CA VAL A 41 22.24 29.67 -22.41
C VAL A 41 22.15 30.28 -21.01
N GLU A 42 21.08 31.02 -20.73
CA GLU A 42 20.82 31.61 -19.42
C GLU A 42 19.80 30.77 -18.65
N PHE A 43 20.21 30.30 -17.48
CA PHE A 43 19.38 29.47 -16.60
C PHE A 43 18.89 30.29 -15.41
N SER A 44 17.70 29.94 -14.92
CA SER A 44 17.08 30.53 -13.75
C SER A 44 18.05 30.65 -12.56
N VAL A 45 18.23 31.87 -12.04
CA VAL A 45 19.14 32.18 -10.94
C VAL A 45 18.50 31.77 -9.60
N GLN A 46 18.69 30.50 -9.26
CA GLN A 46 18.50 29.81 -7.98
C GLN A 46 17.38 30.30 -7.04
N GLN A 47 16.38 29.44 -6.87
CA GLN A 47 15.78 29.18 -5.56
C GLN A 47 16.01 27.69 -5.28
N ASN A 48 16.11 27.28 -4.01
CA ASN A 48 16.42 25.91 -3.56
C ASN A 48 15.32 24.89 -3.91
N ILE A 49 14.83 24.89 -5.14
CA ILE A 49 13.81 24.00 -5.68
C ILE A 49 14.54 22.74 -6.09
N SER A 50 14.42 21.75 -5.23
CA SER A 50 14.99 20.43 -5.43
C SER A 50 13.92 19.38 -5.25
N PHE A 51 14.13 18.24 -5.91
CA PHE A 51 13.37 17.03 -5.64
C PHE A 51 14.35 15.90 -5.33
N THR A 52 13.90 14.99 -4.48
CA THR A 52 14.63 13.76 -4.20
C THR A 52 14.05 12.63 -5.02
N THR A 53 14.93 11.78 -5.48
CA THR A 53 14.61 10.53 -6.16
C THR A 53 15.01 9.41 -5.23
N ILE A 54 14.15 8.41 -5.13
CA ILE A 54 14.26 7.32 -4.18
C ILE A 54 14.20 6.00 -4.94
N ALA A 55 14.67 4.94 -4.29
CA ALA A 55 14.54 3.58 -4.77
C ALA A 55 13.07 3.23 -5.06
N ASP A 56 12.87 2.38 -6.06
CA ASP A 56 11.56 1.75 -6.24
C ASP A 56 11.20 0.90 -5.02
N ILE A 57 9.93 0.97 -4.63
CA ILE A 57 9.41 0.16 -3.54
C ILE A 57 9.20 -1.27 -4.03
N ASN A 58 9.85 -2.23 -3.38
CA ASN A 58 9.69 -3.65 -3.69
C ASN A 58 9.16 -4.42 -2.49
N LEU A 59 8.05 -5.12 -2.68
CA LEU A 59 7.41 -5.93 -1.64
C LEU A 59 7.92 -7.37 -1.67
N LEU A 60 8.37 -7.87 -0.52
CA LEU A 60 8.90 -9.21 -0.35
C LEU A 60 7.91 -10.17 0.30
N ASP A 61 7.29 -9.77 1.41
CA ASP A 61 6.27 -10.57 2.12
C ASP A 61 5.28 -9.69 2.89
N VAL A 62 4.07 -10.22 3.10
CA VAL A 62 2.97 -9.58 3.83
C VAL A 62 2.32 -10.59 4.76
N LYS A 63 2.22 -10.27 6.06
CA LYS A 63 1.62 -11.15 7.07
C LYS A 63 0.76 -10.37 8.07
N PRO A 64 -0.41 -10.87 8.48
CA PRO A 64 -1.10 -12.06 7.96
C PRO A 64 -1.66 -11.83 6.55
N ILE A 65 -2.03 -12.91 5.86
CA ILE A 65 -2.65 -12.85 4.51
C ILE A 65 -4.18 -12.91 4.56
N HIS A 66 -4.76 -13.00 5.74
CA HIS A 66 -6.21 -13.00 5.96
C HIS A 66 -6.57 -12.29 7.26
N GLY A 67 -7.84 -11.93 7.40
CA GLY A 67 -8.40 -11.34 8.60
C GLY A 67 -9.84 -10.86 8.40
N PRO A 68 -10.52 -10.39 9.45
CA PRO A 68 -11.96 -10.15 9.41
C PRO A 68 -12.36 -9.03 8.46
N MET A 69 -13.53 -9.17 7.83
CA MET A 69 -14.21 -8.14 7.03
C MET A 69 -14.43 -6.82 7.77
N SER A 70 -14.52 -6.84 9.10
CA SER A 70 -14.59 -5.62 9.92
C SER A 70 -13.33 -4.74 9.83
N GLY A 71 -12.26 -5.22 9.19
CA GLY A 71 -10.98 -4.55 9.15
C GLY A 71 -10.26 -4.59 10.49
N GLY A 72 -9.24 -3.75 10.65
CA GLY A 72 -8.46 -3.64 11.87
C GLY A 72 -7.30 -4.65 11.98
N THR A 73 -7.05 -5.46 10.94
CA THR A 73 -5.92 -6.39 10.94
C THR A 73 -4.63 -5.63 10.71
N THR A 74 -3.69 -5.69 11.65
CA THR A 74 -2.36 -5.11 11.46
C THR A 74 -1.51 -6.04 10.60
N LEU A 75 -1.17 -5.59 9.41
CA LEU A 75 -0.27 -6.24 8.48
C LEU A 75 1.17 -5.79 8.74
N SER A 76 2.08 -6.76 8.80
CA SER A 76 3.52 -6.58 8.68
C SER A 76 3.90 -6.73 7.21
N VAL A 77 4.50 -5.68 6.66
CA VAL A 77 4.88 -5.60 5.24
C VAL A 77 6.39 -5.49 5.18
N SER A 78 7.04 -6.50 4.63
CA SER A 78 8.49 -6.56 4.46
C SER A 78 8.88 -6.32 3.00
N GLY A 79 10.00 -5.66 2.78
CA GLY A 79 10.39 -5.22 1.45
C GLY A 79 11.71 -4.44 1.44
N SER A 80 11.86 -3.60 0.42
CA SER A 80 12.96 -2.65 0.28
C SER A 80 12.47 -1.35 -0.35
N GLY A 81 13.23 -0.27 -0.16
CA GLY A 81 12.92 1.05 -0.72
C GLY A 81 11.90 1.84 0.09
N PHE A 82 11.58 1.41 1.32
CA PHE A 82 10.68 2.17 2.18
C PHE A 82 11.38 3.42 2.73
N ILE A 83 10.65 4.53 2.74
CA ILE A 83 11.13 5.81 3.26
C ILE A 83 10.23 6.30 4.38
N ASN A 84 10.81 6.98 5.37
CA ASN A 84 10.02 7.58 6.43
C ASN A 84 9.33 8.84 5.90
N SER A 85 8.08 8.69 5.48
CA SER A 85 7.27 9.79 4.94
C SER A 85 5.82 9.65 5.38
N SER A 86 5.20 10.76 5.74
CA SER A 86 3.75 10.83 5.99
C SER A 86 2.92 10.65 4.72
N SER A 87 3.56 10.67 3.54
CA SER A 87 2.91 10.36 2.26
C SER A 87 2.91 8.87 1.92
N LEU A 88 3.56 8.03 2.73
CA LEU A 88 3.63 6.58 2.48
C LEU A 88 2.33 5.91 2.94
N LEU A 89 1.61 5.32 1.98
CA LEU A 89 0.29 4.75 2.20
C LEU A 89 0.23 3.29 1.73
N CYS A 90 -0.58 2.51 2.44
CA CYS A 90 -1.00 1.18 2.02
C CYS A 90 -2.27 1.33 1.17
N ALA A 91 -2.20 0.90 -0.09
CA ALA A 91 -3.34 0.88 -1.01
C ALA A 91 -3.87 -0.56 -1.13
N PHE A 92 -5.16 -0.72 -0.86
CA PHE A 92 -5.89 -1.98 -1.00
C PHE A 92 -6.78 -1.89 -2.25
N LEU A 93 -6.46 -2.71 -3.25
CA LEU A 93 -7.08 -2.66 -4.57
C LEU A 93 -8.05 -3.82 -4.76
N ASN A 94 -9.22 -3.53 -5.30
CA ASN A 94 -10.19 -4.53 -5.74
C ASN A 94 -10.64 -4.17 -7.16
N SER A 95 -10.81 -5.16 -8.03
CA SER A 95 -11.20 -4.91 -9.43
C SER A 95 -12.58 -4.27 -9.58
N ASN A 96 -13.44 -4.41 -8.57
CA ASN A 96 -14.85 -4.02 -8.62
C ASN A 96 -15.16 -2.84 -7.68
N ALA A 97 -14.15 -2.26 -7.01
CA ALA A 97 -14.35 -1.19 -6.04
C ALA A 97 -13.22 -0.15 -6.10
N ALA A 98 -13.50 1.04 -5.57
CA ALA A 98 -12.49 2.07 -5.39
C ALA A 98 -11.36 1.58 -4.45
N PRO A 99 -10.11 2.03 -4.67
CA PRO A 99 -9.00 1.71 -3.79
C PRO A 99 -9.23 2.28 -2.38
N PHE A 100 -8.92 1.48 -1.37
CA PHE A 100 -8.88 1.95 0.01
C PHE A 100 -7.45 2.26 0.43
N TYR A 101 -7.25 3.35 1.17
CA TYR A 101 -5.95 3.76 1.67
C TYR A 101 -5.91 3.66 3.18
N SER A 102 -4.81 3.14 3.71
CA SER A 102 -4.51 3.21 5.14
C SER A 102 -3.16 3.87 5.34
N GLU A 103 -3.04 4.62 6.43
CA GLU A 103 -1.76 5.10 6.92
C GLU A 103 -0.81 3.93 7.18
N THR A 104 0.48 4.17 6.93
CA THR A 104 1.54 3.22 7.26
C THR A 104 2.30 3.67 8.49
N THR A 105 2.74 2.73 9.32
CA THR A 105 3.74 3.01 10.36
C THR A 105 5.09 2.57 9.84
N PHE A 106 5.99 3.54 9.63
CA PHE A 106 7.36 3.28 9.21
C PHE A 106 8.17 2.71 10.38
N LEU A 107 8.73 1.51 10.23
CA LEU A 107 9.61 0.90 11.21
C LEU A 107 11.07 0.91 10.73
N SER A 108 11.31 0.55 9.48
CA SER A 108 12.63 0.60 8.86
C SER A 108 12.52 0.69 7.34
N THR A 109 13.65 0.86 6.65
CA THR A 109 13.72 0.85 5.18
C THR A 109 13.28 -0.48 4.53
N SER A 110 13.05 -1.51 5.34
CA SER A 110 12.64 -2.84 4.91
C SER A 110 11.39 -3.37 5.62
N LEU A 111 10.77 -2.59 6.53
CA LEU A 111 9.61 -3.02 7.30
C LEU A 111 8.63 -1.87 7.55
N LEU A 112 7.36 -2.12 7.25
CA LEU A 112 6.23 -1.25 7.53
C LEU A 112 5.13 -2.04 8.23
N THR A 113 4.24 -1.32 8.93
CA THR A 113 2.95 -1.88 9.30
C THR A 113 1.80 -1.05 8.74
N CYS A 114 0.70 -1.73 8.43
CA CYS A 114 -0.53 -1.12 7.92
C CYS A 114 -1.74 -1.78 8.55
N THR A 115 -2.87 -1.10 8.56
CA THR A 115 -4.12 -1.66 9.11
C THR A 115 -5.13 -1.84 8.00
N THR A 116 -5.71 -3.04 7.89
CA THR A 116 -6.70 -3.33 6.86
C THR A 116 -7.99 -2.51 7.08
N PRO A 117 -8.56 -1.91 6.03
CA PRO A 117 -9.83 -1.19 6.12
C PRO A 117 -10.98 -2.14 6.43
N ALA A 118 -12.07 -1.59 6.97
CA ALA A 118 -13.34 -2.29 7.06
C ALA A 118 -14.01 -2.36 5.68
N VAL A 119 -14.50 -3.53 5.30
CA VAL A 119 -15.21 -3.74 4.02
C VAL A 119 -16.62 -4.22 4.30
N PHE A 120 -17.61 -3.51 3.76
CA PHE A 120 -19.01 -3.91 3.87
C PHE A 120 -19.37 -4.85 2.72
N GLU A 121 -20.14 -5.88 3.03
CA GLU A 121 -20.41 -7.03 2.16
C GLU A 121 -21.05 -6.61 0.83
N GLN A 122 -20.22 -6.48 -0.21
CA GLN A 122 -20.68 -6.29 -1.58
C GLN A 122 -20.82 -7.66 -2.25
N SER A 123 -21.94 -8.34 -1.98
CA SER A 123 -22.56 -9.44 -2.76
C SER A 123 -21.70 -10.68 -3.14
N SER A 124 -20.42 -10.75 -2.81
CA SER A 124 -19.50 -11.78 -3.28
C SER A 124 -19.10 -12.74 -2.15
N SER A 125 -19.12 -14.05 -2.43
CA SER A 125 -18.71 -15.10 -1.48
C SER A 125 -17.27 -14.93 -0.97
N PHE A 126 -16.42 -14.19 -1.70
CA PHE A 126 -15.03 -13.91 -1.35
C PHE A 126 -14.68 -12.46 -1.68
N TYR A 127 -14.23 -11.69 -0.69
CA TYR A 127 -13.73 -10.32 -0.91
C TYR A 127 -12.21 -10.31 -0.72
N ASN A 128 -11.48 -10.22 -1.82
CA ASN A 128 -10.02 -10.21 -1.83
C ASN A 128 -9.51 -8.85 -2.31
N VAL A 129 -8.41 -8.38 -1.75
CA VAL A 129 -7.76 -7.15 -2.18
C VAL A 129 -6.28 -7.39 -2.45
N SER A 130 -5.72 -6.78 -3.50
CA SER A 130 -4.27 -6.75 -3.67
C SER A 130 -3.69 -5.59 -2.86
N LEU A 131 -2.62 -5.83 -2.11
CA LEU A 131 -1.89 -4.77 -1.41
C LEU A 131 -0.90 -4.09 -2.35
N SER A 132 -0.76 -2.77 -2.26
CA SER A 132 0.32 -1.99 -2.89
C SER A 132 0.80 -0.92 -1.92
N ILE A 133 2.08 -0.55 -1.99
CA ILE A 133 2.64 0.54 -1.19
C ILE A 133 2.95 1.68 -2.14
N ILE A 134 2.42 2.87 -1.83
CA ILE A 134 2.55 4.04 -2.68
C ILE A 134 2.99 5.25 -1.86
N LEU A 135 3.59 6.22 -2.55
CA LEU A 135 3.63 7.59 -2.06
C LEU A 135 2.43 8.36 -2.61
N SER A 136 1.85 9.25 -1.80
CA SER A 136 0.73 10.10 -2.20
C SER A 136 0.98 10.78 -3.56
N GLY A 137 0.10 10.57 -4.53
CA GLY A 137 0.23 11.13 -5.88
C GLY A 137 1.05 10.28 -6.87
N SER A 138 1.56 9.11 -6.45
CA SER A 138 2.20 8.14 -7.35
C SER A 138 1.17 7.24 -8.03
N ASN A 139 1.54 6.69 -9.20
CA ASN A 139 0.75 5.66 -9.87
C ASN A 139 0.68 4.39 -9.00
N ILE A 140 -0.48 3.73 -9.04
CA ILE A 140 -0.74 2.54 -8.24
C ILE A 140 -0.76 1.33 -9.16
N PHE A 141 0.03 0.32 -8.82
CA PHE A 141 0.05 -0.96 -9.52
C PHE A 141 -0.30 -2.10 -8.56
N PRO A 142 -1.20 -3.03 -8.95
CA PRO A 142 -1.51 -4.19 -8.13
C PRO A 142 -0.29 -5.09 -8.00
N THR A 143 -0.07 -5.62 -6.80
CA THR A 143 1.02 -6.57 -6.54
C THR A 143 0.48 -7.99 -6.47
N ARG A 144 1.40 -8.96 -6.36
CA ARG A 144 1.06 -10.38 -6.14
C ARG A 144 0.49 -10.67 -4.74
N PHE A 145 0.56 -9.73 -3.80
CA PHE A 145 0.15 -9.95 -2.42
C PHE A 145 -1.34 -9.71 -2.27
N ILE A 146 -2.07 -10.80 -2.04
CA ILE A 146 -3.52 -10.78 -1.88
C ILE A 146 -3.85 -10.97 -0.40
N PHE A 147 -4.68 -10.08 0.13
CA PHE A 147 -5.28 -10.21 1.45
C PHE A 147 -6.71 -10.73 1.31
N HIS A 148 -7.03 -11.77 2.08
CA HIS A 148 -8.32 -12.45 2.08
C HIS A 148 -9.16 -11.97 3.27
N TYR A 149 -10.31 -11.37 2.99
CA TYR A 149 -11.22 -11.01 4.08
C TYR A 149 -12.08 -12.20 4.49
N ASP A 150 -11.98 -12.55 5.77
CA ASP A 150 -12.76 -13.58 6.41
C ASP A 150 -14.10 -13.02 6.89
N ARG A 151 -15.15 -13.77 6.64
CA ARG A 151 -16.49 -13.44 7.13
C ARG A 151 -16.61 -13.80 8.61
N GLN A 152 -17.57 -13.18 9.30
CA GLN A 152 -17.76 -13.39 10.73
C GLN A 152 -18.36 -14.78 11.01
N PRO A 153 -17.72 -15.64 11.83
CA PRO A 153 -18.27 -16.97 12.11
C PRO A 153 -19.63 -16.86 12.80
N VAL A 154 -20.61 -17.64 12.33
CA VAL A 154 -21.97 -17.66 12.87
C VAL A 154 -22.24 -19.02 13.49
N ILE A 155 -22.61 -19.05 14.78
CA ILE A 155 -23.06 -20.27 15.45
C ILE A 155 -24.57 -20.41 15.24
N ALA A 156 -24.99 -21.56 14.73
CA ALA A 156 -26.40 -21.90 14.58
C ALA A 156 -26.91 -22.70 15.78
N THR A 157 -26.25 -23.81 16.13
CA THR A 157 -26.65 -24.63 17.29
C THR A 157 -25.49 -25.42 17.88
N ILE A 158 -25.69 -25.93 19.10
CA ILE A 158 -24.75 -26.76 19.85
C ILE A 158 -25.46 -28.07 20.22
N LEU A 159 -24.86 -29.21 19.86
CA LEU A 159 -25.43 -30.54 20.07
C LEU A 159 -24.45 -31.48 20.77
N PRO A 160 -24.87 -32.19 21.85
CA PRO A 160 -26.11 -31.94 22.59
C PRO A 160 -26.06 -30.56 23.28
N ASN A 161 -27.22 -29.97 23.57
CA ASN A 161 -27.31 -28.69 24.30
C ASN A 161 -27.36 -28.87 25.83
N LEU A 162 -27.25 -30.12 26.32
CA LEU A 162 -27.29 -30.50 27.73
C LEU A 162 -26.12 -31.41 28.09
N PHE A 163 -25.40 -31.04 29.15
CA PHE A 163 -24.24 -31.78 29.66
C PHE A 163 -24.35 -31.97 31.19
N TYR A 164 -23.96 -33.15 31.69
CA TYR A 164 -23.85 -33.40 33.13
C TYR A 164 -22.57 -32.75 33.69
N ARG A 165 -22.68 -32.09 34.85
CA ARG A 165 -21.60 -31.34 35.51
C ARG A 165 -20.26 -32.10 35.61
N ASN A 166 -20.29 -33.40 35.85
CA ASN A 166 -19.12 -34.19 36.21
C ASN A 166 -18.55 -35.05 35.05
N ILE A 167 -19.05 -34.87 33.82
CA ILE A 167 -18.56 -35.63 32.66
C ILE A 167 -17.65 -34.74 31.81
N ALA A 168 -16.35 -34.93 31.95
CA ALA A 168 -15.35 -34.37 31.06
C ALA A 168 -15.14 -35.27 29.83
N GLY A 169 -14.74 -34.70 28.70
CA GLY A 169 -14.33 -35.46 27.50
C GLY A 169 -15.44 -35.81 26.48
N ARG A 170 -16.70 -35.45 26.74
CA ARG A 170 -17.76 -35.58 25.72
C ARG A 170 -17.61 -34.49 24.66
N GLN A 171 -17.56 -34.88 23.39
CA GLN A 171 -17.51 -33.93 22.28
C GLN A 171 -18.82 -33.13 22.19
N MET A 172 -18.70 -31.82 21.97
CA MET A 172 -19.80 -30.94 21.59
C MET A 172 -19.68 -30.65 20.09
N VAL A 173 -20.79 -30.76 19.37
CA VAL A 173 -20.88 -30.43 17.95
C VAL A 173 -21.47 -29.03 17.84
N ILE A 174 -20.69 -28.09 17.33
CA ILE A 174 -21.15 -26.73 17.00
C ILE A 174 -21.46 -26.72 15.51
N THR A 175 -22.71 -26.47 15.16
CA THR A 175 -23.10 -26.20 13.77
C THR A 175 -23.29 -24.71 13.57
N GLY A 176 -23.12 -24.26 12.34
CA GLY A 176 -23.04 -22.85 12.01
C GLY A 176 -22.45 -22.66 10.62
N GLY A 177 -22.01 -21.44 10.31
CA GLY A 177 -21.43 -21.08 9.03
C GLY A 177 -20.17 -20.24 9.19
N GLN A 178 -19.40 -20.15 8.10
CA GLN A 178 -18.22 -19.28 8.00
C GLN A 178 -17.11 -19.62 9.02
N PHE A 179 -17.02 -20.89 9.43
CA PHE A 179 -15.89 -21.38 10.19
C PHE A 179 -14.68 -21.57 9.27
N LEU A 180 -13.54 -21.01 9.66
CA LEU A 180 -12.28 -21.21 8.95
C LEU A 180 -11.80 -22.66 9.16
N SER A 181 -11.45 -23.36 8.08
CA SER A 181 -10.79 -24.67 8.19
C SER A 181 -9.33 -24.47 8.57
N LYS A 182 -8.79 -25.31 9.45
CA LYS A 182 -7.33 -25.42 9.60
C LYS A 182 -6.73 -25.87 8.26
N VAL A 183 -5.85 -25.04 7.69
CA VAL A 183 -4.96 -25.39 6.58
C VAL A 183 -3.75 -26.13 7.15
#